data_AF-A0A845X8J4-F1
#
_entry.id   AF-A0A845X8J4-F1
#
_cell.length_a   1.000
_cell.length_b   1.000
_cell.length_c   1.000
_cell.angle_alpha   90.00
_cell.angle_beta   90.00
_cell.angle_gamma   90.00
#
_symmetry.space_group_name_H-M   'P 1'
#
loop_
_entity.id
_entity.type
_entity.pdbx_description
1 polymer ?
#
loop_
_entity_poly.entity_id
_entity_poly.type
_entity_poly.pdbx_seq_one_letter_code
_entity_poly.pdbx_strand_id
1 'polypeptide(L)'
;MLRIQQLNHLENGYFAKDLATMLEPYSIRTKTRQYRYAIVPSSDPTMRVEMTATPLQNDLESLSGAVVVIQNPHTNESKTIATLCKSHQPQTNPPAMPILSNQSQLTCLEGKEFKLN
;
A
#
# COMPACT_ATOMS: atom_id res chain seq x y z
N MET A 1 -3.33 -3.57 -5.70
CA MET A 1 -1.86 -3.36 -5.75
C MET A 1 -1.15 -3.77 -4.46
N LEU A 2 -1.68 -3.47 -3.27
CA LEU A 2 -1.07 -3.93 -2.00
C LEU A 2 -0.88 -5.46 -1.93
N ARG A 3 -1.86 -6.25 -2.40
CA ARG A 3 -1.72 -7.71 -2.49
C ARG A 3 -0.59 -8.17 -3.42
N ILE A 4 -0.30 -7.41 -4.47
CA ILE A 4 0.81 -7.70 -5.39
C ILE A 4 2.13 -7.41 -4.69
N GLN A 5 2.22 -6.32 -3.91
CA GLN A 5 3.39 -6.06 -3.07
C GLN A 5 3.64 -7.18 -2.05
N GLN A 6 2.58 -7.72 -1.44
CA GLN A 6 2.71 -8.88 -0.55
C GLN A 6 3.25 -10.12 -1.26
N LEU A 7 2.76 -10.40 -2.47
CA LEU A 7 3.27 -11.51 -3.30
C LEU A 7 4.73 -11.27 -3.71
N ASN A 8 5.07 -10.06 -4.17
CA ASN A 8 6.44 -9.71 -4.56
C ASN A 8 7.41 -9.90 -3.40
N HIS A 9 7.02 -9.51 -2.18
CA HIS A 9 7.83 -9.70 -0.98
C HIS A 9 7.98 -11.18 -0.62
N LEU A 10 6.90 -11.96 -0.72
CA LEU A 10 6.93 -13.40 -0.49
C LEU A 10 7.88 -14.12 -1.47
N GLU A 11 7.91 -13.69 -2.73
CA GLU A 11 8.72 -14.31 -3.78
C GLU A 11 10.18 -13.84 -3.76
N ASN A 12 10.45 -12.57 -3.43
CA ASN A 12 11.77 -11.95 -3.63
C ASN A 12 12.44 -11.46 -2.33
N GLY A 13 11.73 -11.43 -1.20
CA GLY A 13 12.22 -10.91 0.09
C GLY A 13 12.23 -9.38 0.20
N TYR A 14 11.74 -8.65 -0.80
CA TYR A 14 11.63 -7.19 -0.79
C TYR A 14 10.36 -6.71 -1.52
N PHE A 15 9.91 -5.50 -1.20
CA PHE A 15 8.84 -4.82 -1.93
C PHE A 15 9.35 -4.15 -3.19
N ALA A 16 8.54 -4.16 -4.25
CA ALA A 16 8.88 -3.52 -5.50
C ALA A 16 8.95 -1.99 -5.34
N LYS A 17 9.96 -1.36 -5.95
CA LYS A 17 10.22 0.08 -5.86
C LYS A 17 9.51 0.89 -6.95
N ASP A 18 9.11 0.24 -8.03
CA ASP A 18 8.41 0.85 -9.14
C ASP A 18 7.29 -0.07 -9.66
N LEU A 19 6.30 0.55 -10.31
CA LEU A 19 5.13 -0.16 -10.78
C LEU A 19 5.41 -1.05 -11.99
N ALA A 20 6.47 -0.77 -12.75
CA ALA A 20 6.79 -1.57 -13.93
C ALA A 20 7.25 -2.95 -13.50
N THR A 21 8.27 -3.03 -12.63
CA THR A 21 8.75 -4.29 -12.05
C THR A 21 7.65 -5.02 -11.30
N MET A 22 6.80 -4.31 -10.54
CA MET A 22 5.71 -4.94 -9.78
C MET A 22 4.63 -5.58 -10.65
N LEU A 23 4.31 -4.97 -11.81
CA LEU A 23 3.12 -5.33 -12.59
C LEU A 23 3.43 -6.11 -13.88
N GLU A 24 4.67 -6.07 -14.36
CA GLU A 24 5.12 -6.81 -15.55
C GLU A 24 4.78 -8.31 -15.48
N PRO A 25 5.03 -9.02 -14.37
CA PRO A 25 4.68 -10.45 -14.27
C PRO A 25 3.18 -10.74 -14.38
N TYR A 26 2.33 -9.76 -14.06
CA TYR A 26 0.88 -9.91 -13.99
C TYR A 26 0.13 -9.24 -15.14
N SER A 27 0.83 -8.60 -16.09
CA SER A 27 0.23 -7.85 -17.21
C SER A 27 -0.81 -6.80 -16.77
N ILE A 28 -0.63 -6.18 -15.60
CA ILE A 28 -1.55 -5.19 -15.04
C ILE A 28 -1.14 -3.79 -15.48
N ARG A 29 -2.11 -2.96 -15.89
CA ARG A 29 -1.85 -1.57 -16.29
C ARG A 29 -1.54 -0.67 -15.09
N THR A 30 -0.51 0.16 -15.21
CA THR A 30 -0.07 1.14 -14.19
C THR A 30 -1.01 2.34 -14.04
N LYS A 31 -1.96 2.52 -14.97
CA LYS A 31 -2.94 3.61 -14.99
C LYS A 31 -4.32 3.08 -15.40
N THR A 32 -5.35 3.55 -14.72
CA THR A 32 -6.74 3.40 -15.17
C THR A 32 -7.27 4.74 -15.66
N ARG A 33 -8.49 4.75 -16.20
CA ARG A 33 -9.18 6.01 -16.56
C ARG A 33 -9.52 6.89 -15.33
N GLN A 34 -9.46 6.31 -14.14
CA GLN A 34 -9.94 6.94 -12.91
C GLN A 34 -8.80 7.29 -11.95
N TYR A 35 -7.71 6.52 -11.94
CA TYR A 35 -6.65 6.66 -10.96
C TYR A 35 -5.26 6.59 -11.59
N ARG A 36 -4.36 7.39 -11.03
CA ARG A 36 -2.91 7.27 -11.16
C ARG A 36 -2.35 6.67 -9.88
N TYR A 37 -1.66 5.56 -10.02
CA TYR A 37 -1.01 4.89 -8.91
C TYR A 37 0.45 5.33 -8.82
N ALA A 38 0.99 5.35 -7.60
CA ALA A 38 2.42 5.52 -7.36
C ALA A 38 2.86 4.64 -6.19
N ILE A 39 4.10 4.17 -6.25
CA ILE A 39 4.81 3.64 -5.09
C ILE A 39 5.56 4.82 -4.47
N VAL A 40 5.41 4.99 -3.17
CA VAL A 40 6.20 5.95 -2.41
C VAL A 40 7.46 5.23 -1.93
N PRO A 41 8.66 5.73 -2.26
CA PRO A 41 9.91 5.10 -1.86
C PRO A 41 10.00 4.95 -0.34
N SER A 42 10.23 3.73 0.13
CA SER A 42 10.56 3.44 1.53
C SER A 42 12.07 3.54 1.75
N SER A 43 12.48 3.96 2.94
CA SER A 43 13.88 3.90 3.37
C SER A 43 14.39 2.46 3.45
N ASP A 44 13.51 1.51 3.79
CA ASP A 44 13.78 0.08 3.81
C ASP A 44 12.70 -0.69 3.01
N PRO A 45 13.02 -1.11 1.78
CA PRO A 45 12.09 -1.86 0.93
C PRO A 45 11.91 -3.32 1.39
N THR A 46 12.68 -3.82 2.37
CA THR A 46 12.47 -5.16 2.93
C THR A 46 11.42 -5.15 4.04
N MET A 47 11.20 -4.00 4.68
CA MET A 47 10.33 -3.86 5.84
C MET A 47 9.01 -3.14 5.54
N ARG A 48 9.01 -2.21 4.57
CA ARG A 48 7.83 -1.39 4.28
C ARG A 48 7.74 -0.97 2.81
N VAL A 49 6.52 -0.87 2.32
CA VAL A 49 6.20 -0.14 1.09
C VAL A 49 4.92 0.65 1.26
N GLU A 50 4.89 1.80 0.61
CA GLU A 50 3.76 2.72 0.61
C GLU A 50 3.29 2.97 -0.81
N MET A 51 1.99 3.19 -0.98
CA MET A 51 1.36 3.40 -2.27
C MET A 51 0.29 4.48 -2.17
N THR A 52 0.09 5.21 -3.26
CA THR A 52 -1.05 6.11 -3.41
C THR A 52 -1.87 5.75 -4.64
N ALA A 53 -3.16 6.05 -4.59
CA ALA A 53 -4.01 6.18 -5.77
C ALA A 53 -4.61 7.58 -5.77
N THR A 54 -4.12 8.40 -6.70
CA THR A 54 -4.62 9.76 -6.92
C THR A 54 -5.71 9.72 -7.98
N PRO A 55 -6.93 10.20 -7.68
CA PRO A 55 -7.99 10.26 -8.66
C PRO A 55 -7.66 11.26 -9.78
N LEU A 56 -8.12 10.95 -10.99
CA LEU A 56 -8.01 11.78 -12.18
C LEU A 56 -9.26 12.64 -12.41
N GLN A 57 -10.30 12.43 -11.59
CA GLN A 57 -11.58 13.12 -11.63
C GLN A 57 -11.90 13.66 -10.23
N ASN A 58 -12.51 14.83 -10.14
CA ASN A 58 -12.69 15.55 -8.87
C ASN A 58 -13.79 14.97 -7.96
N ASP A 59 -14.59 14.03 -8.47
CA ASP A 59 -15.69 13.37 -7.78
C ASP A 59 -15.28 12.04 -7.12
N LEU A 60 -14.00 11.66 -7.23
CA LEU A 60 -13.44 10.44 -6.66
C LEU A 60 -12.60 10.72 -5.41
N GLU A 61 -12.65 9.79 -4.46
CA GLU A 61 -11.83 9.80 -3.24
C GLU A 61 -10.40 9.35 -3.55
N SER A 62 -9.41 9.91 -2.85
CA SER A 62 -8.03 9.45 -2.95
C SER A 62 -7.73 8.36 -1.93
N LEU A 63 -6.69 7.58 -2.24
CA LEU A 63 -6.28 6.44 -1.42
C LEU A 63 -4.79 6.53 -1.08
N SER A 64 -4.46 6.17 0.14
CA SER A 64 -3.10 5.83 0.57
C SER A 64 -3.11 4.40 1.11
N GLY A 65 -2.00 3.69 0.99
CA GLY A 65 -1.92 2.32 1.48
C GLY A 65 -0.50 1.94 1.80
N ALA A 66 -0.35 0.99 2.70
CA ALA A 66 0.94 0.48 3.11
C ALA A 66 0.91 -1.03 3.24
N VAL A 67 2.05 -1.65 2.98
CA VAL A 67 2.35 -3.03 3.39
C VAL A 67 3.59 -2.96 4.28
N VAL A 68 3.54 -3.65 5.42
CA VAL A 68 4.69 -3.78 6.33
C VAL A 68 4.88 -5.23 6.71
N VAL A 69 6.14 -5.60 6.90
CA VAL A 69 6.54 -6.84 7.54
C VAL A 69 6.42 -6.66 9.05
N ILE A 70 5.74 -7.60 9.70
CA ILE A 70 5.72 -7.73 11.14
C ILE A 70 6.31 -9.09 11.52
N GLN A 71 7.15 -9.08 12.55
CA GLN A 71 7.78 -10.29 13.06
C GLN A 71 7.09 -10.70 14.35
N ASN A 72 6.75 -11.98 14.46
CA ASN A 72 6.27 -12.55 15.70
C ASN A 72 7.47 -12.74 16.66
N PRO A 73 7.50 -12.05 17.81
CA PRO A 73 8.63 -12.13 18.74
C PRO A 73 8.77 -13.52 19.40
N HIS A 74 7.73 -14.35 19.36
CA HIS A 74 7.74 -15.69 19.96
C HIS A 74 8.13 -16.79 18.99
N THR A 75 7.78 -16.67 17.71
CA THR A 75 8.04 -17.71 16.70
C THR A 75 9.15 -17.33 15.72
N ASN A 76 9.65 -16.09 15.77
CA ASN A 76 10.51 -15.46 14.76
C ASN A 76 9.93 -15.45 13.34
N GLU A 77 8.67 -15.85 13.14
CA GLU A 77 8.01 -15.85 11.85
C GLU A 77 7.67 -14.42 11.43
N SER A 78 7.96 -14.10 10.17
CA SER A 78 7.55 -12.84 9.54
C SER A 78 6.26 -13.03 8.77
N LYS A 79 5.34 -12.07 8.87
CA LYS A 79 4.18 -11.95 7.97
C LYS A 79 4.03 -10.52 7.48
N THR A 80 3.34 -10.34 6.37
CA THR A 80 2.97 -9.01 5.88
C THR A 80 1.56 -8.64 6.33
N ILE A 81 1.37 -7.40 6.73
CA ILE A 81 0.04 -6.80 6.92
C ILE A 81 -0.11 -5.61 5.97
N ALA A 82 -1.34 -5.37 5.53
CA ALA A 82 -1.64 -4.30 4.60
C ALA A 82 -2.92 -3.56 5.02
N THR A 83 -2.91 -2.24 4.86
CA THR A 83 -4.08 -1.38 5.09
C THR A 83 -4.18 -0.35 3.98
N LEU A 84 -5.42 -0.02 3.64
CA LEU A 84 -5.77 1.03 2.70
C LEU A 84 -6.60 2.09 3.43
N CYS A 85 -6.18 3.35 3.32
CA CYS A 85 -6.87 4.51 3.87
C CYS A 85 -7.49 5.30 2.73
N LYS A 86 -8.73 5.76 2.93
CA LYS A 86 -9.49 6.52 1.94
C LYS A 86 -9.83 7.91 2.47
N SER A 87 -9.69 8.94 1.65
CA SER A 87 -10.12 10.29 2.01
C SER A 87 -11.61 10.32 2.38
N HIS A 88 -12.00 11.20 3.30
CA HIS A 88 -13.39 11.32 3.74
C HIS A 88 -14.32 11.93 2.67
N GLN A 89 -13.75 12.74 1.79
CA GLN A 89 -14.43 13.41 0.69
C GLN A 89 -13.60 13.24 -0.59
N PRO A 90 -14.22 13.42 -1.78
CA PRO A 90 -13.50 13.50 -3.03
C PRO A 90 -12.39 14.56 -2.98
N GLN A 91 -11.16 14.15 -3.24
CA GLN A 91 -10.00 15.04 -3.31
C GLN A 91 -8.84 14.37 -4.04
N THR A 92 -7.99 15.17 -4.66
CA THR A 92 -6.82 14.69 -5.42
C THR A 92 -5.57 14.48 -4.55
N ASN A 93 -5.52 15.09 -3.37
CA ASN A 93 -4.44 14.87 -2.40
C ASN A 93 -4.69 13.58 -1.62
N PRO A 94 -3.79 12.59 -1.69
CA PRO A 94 -3.91 11.37 -0.91
C PRO A 94 -3.98 11.64 0.59
N PRO A 95 -4.75 10.85 1.37
CA PRO A 95 -4.71 10.95 2.83
C PRO A 95 -3.32 10.57 3.37
N ALA A 96 -3.07 10.89 4.63
CA ALA A 96 -1.85 10.46 5.32
C ALA A 96 -1.64 8.95 5.19
N MET A 97 -0.37 8.51 5.15
CA MET A 97 -0.02 7.09 5.04
C MET A 97 -0.46 6.33 6.30
N PRO A 98 -0.91 5.07 6.18
CA PRO A 98 -1.24 4.26 7.34
C PRO A 98 0.00 4.06 8.23
N ILE A 99 -0.14 4.29 9.54
CA ILE A 99 0.96 4.13 10.51
C ILE A 99 0.87 2.77 11.21
N LEU A 100 2.03 2.18 11.54
CA LEU A 100 2.07 0.95 12.32
C LEU A 100 1.81 1.28 13.80
N SER A 101 0.65 0.87 14.29
CA SER A 101 0.24 0.95 15.69
C SER A 101 0.49 -0.39 16.40
N ASN A 102 0.97 -0.32 17.65
CA ASN A 102 1.19 -1.49 18.52
C ASN A 102 1.97 -2.64 17.85
N GLN A 103 2.88 -2.32 16.91
CA GLN A 103 3.73 -3.28 16.18
C GLN A 103 2.97 -4.40 15.43
N SER A 104 1.66 -4.30 15.27
CA SER A 104 0.82 -5.41 14.81
C SER A 104 -0.36 -4.99 13.93
N GLN A 105 -0.67 -3.68 13.87
CA GLN A 105 -1.79 -3.17 13.08
C GLN A 105 -1.41 -1.89 12.35
N LEU A 106 -1.81 -1.75 11.10
CA LEU A 106 -1.74 -0.47 10.39
C LEU A 106 -3.03 0.32 10.61
N THR A 107 -2.93 1.58 11.01
CA THR A 107 -4.08 2.47 11.27
C THR A 107 -4.04 3.72 10.39
N CYS A 108 -5.22 4.15 9.93
CA CYS A 108 -5.38 5.40 9.21
C CYS A 108 -5.46 6.57 10.20
N LEU A 109 -4.57 7.55 10.07
CA LEU A 109 -4.63 8.80 10.85
C LEU A 109 -5.79 9.68 10.40
N GLU A 110 -6.00 9.74 9.08
CA GLU A 110 -7.05 10.50 8.43
C GLU A 110 -7.75 9.58 7.43
N GLY A 111 -9.09 9.66 7.36
CA GLY A 111 -9.87 8.83 6.46
C GLY A 111 -10.54 7.62 7.11
N LYS A 112 -11.17 6.80 6.26
CA LYS A 112 -11.76 5.52 6.69
C LYS A 112 -10.83 4.37 6.32
N GLU A 113 -10.66 3.43 7.26
CA GLU A 113 -9.97 2.16 7.01
C GLU A 113 -10.81 1.33 6.04
N PHE A 114 -10.22 0.96 4.90
CA PHE A 114 -10.84 0.07 3.95
C PHE A 114 -10.31 -1.34 4.18
N LYS A 115 -11.16 -2.22 4.72
CA LYS A 115 -10.82 -3.63 4.92
C LYS A 115 -10.74 -4.34 3.57
N LEU A 116 -9.57 -4.90 3.29
CA LEU A 116 -9.36 -5.81 2.17
C LEU A 116 -9.90 -7.18 2.60
N ASN A 117 -11.14 -7.51 2.20
CA ASN A 117 -11.70 -8.86 2.34
C ASN A 117 -11.14 -9.78 1.25
#